data_AF-B7ZXA0-F1
#
_entry.id   AF-B7ZXA0-F1
#
_cell.length_a   1.000
_cell.length_b   1.000
_cell.length_c   1.000
_cell.angle_alpha   90.00
_cell.angle_beta   90.00
_cell.angle_gamma   90.00
#
_symmetry.space_group_name_H-M   'P 1'
#
loop_
_entity.id
_entity.type
_entity.pdbx_description
1 polymer ?
#
loop_
_entity_poly.entity_id
_entity_poly.type
_entity_poly.pdbx_seq_one_letter_code
_entity_poly.pdbx_strand_id
1 'polypeptide(L)'
;MQPKRLNKSCLAFQSLTEKQAKERRESRGGRNAFLDNLNDREKQIKAIEESFRAAKSRPVHQTKRGMQAEWVMPLLPDFDRYEEPFVMVNFDGDPTADSEQYNKLERPVRDECESRAVMKSFSVSGSDPSKQEKFLAYMAPAPHELTRDLDDENDDIQYSWLREYHWEVRGDDKDDPTTYLVTFDKKDGAKYLVISDVHSVL
;
A
#
# COMPACT_ATOMS: atom_id res chain seq x y z
N MET A 1 -48.84 72.20 5.38
CA MET A 1 -47.69 71.29 5.53
C MET A 1 -48.15 69.87 5.21
N GLN A 2 -47.69 69.31 4.09
CA GLN A 2 -47.69 67.85 3.87
C GLN A 2 -46.58 67.25 4.75
N PRO A 3 -46.64 65.98 5.21
CA PRO A 3 -46.16 64.90 4.33
C PRO A 3 -46.64 63.44 4.58
N LYS A 4 -46.35 62.61 3.56
CA LYS A 4 -46.06 61.15 3.47
C LYS A 4 -47.20 60.11 3.43
N ARG A 5 -47.33 59.54 2.22
CA ARG A 5 -47.92 58.22 1.90
C ARG A 5 -47.06 57.08 2.45
N LEU A 6 -47.69 55.98 2.86
CA LEU A 6 -47.10 54.63 2.80
C LEU A 6 -48.17 53.63 2.33
N ASN A 7 -48.14 53.31 1.02
CA ASN A 7 -48.97 52.25 0.44
C ASN A 7 -48.36 50.89 0.82
N LYS A 8 -49.12 50.05 1.52
CA LYS A 8 -48.81 48.63 1.68
C LYS A 8 -49.43 47.88 0.50
N SER A 9 -48.65 47.57 -0.54
CA SER A 9 -49.06 46.60 -1.57
C SER A 9 -48.62 45.21 -1.11
N CYS A 10 -49.61 44.35 -0.82
CA CYS A 10 -49.42 42.94 -0.54
C CYS A 10 -49.01 42.23 -1.85
N LEU A 11 -47.79 41.68 -1.93
CA LEU A 11 -47.38 40.80 -3.02
C LEU A 11 -47.71 39.36 -2.62
N ALA A 12 -48.73 38.80 -3.28
CA ALA A 12 -49.11 37.40 -3.13
C ALA A 12 -48.03 36.49 -3.74
N PHE A 13 -47.50 35.57 -2.95
CA PHE A 13 -46.71 34.43 -3.45
C PHE A 13 -47.64 33.52 -4.26
N GLN A 14 -47.55 33.56 -5.59
CA GLN A 14 -48.20 32.57 -6.44
C GLN A 14 -47.38 31.27 -6.41
N SER A 15 -47.96 30.22 -5.87
CA SER A 15 -47.41 28.86 -5.90
C SER A 15 -47.34 28.34 -7.34
N LEU A 16 -46.15 27.89 -7.76
CA LEU A 16 -45.93 27.27 -9.07
C LEU A 16 -46.85 26.05 -9.25
N THR A 17 -47.44 25.91 -10.44
CA THR A 17 -48.32 24.79 -10.76
C THR A 17 -47.53 23.48 -10.91
N GLU A 18 -48.18 22.37 -10.59
CA GLU A 18 -47.60 21.01 -10.57
C GLU A 18 -46.93 20.62 -11.91
N LYS A 19 -47.45 21.14 -13.03
CA LYS A 19 -46.87 20.99 -14.36
C LYS A 19 -45.50 21.66 -14.51
N GLN A 20 -45.33 22.86 -13.96
CA GLN A 20 -44.04 23.59 -13.96
C GLN A 20 -43.04 22.98 -12.96
N ALA A 21 -43.53 22.39 -11.86
CA ALA A 21 -42.69 21.67 -10.91
C ALA A 21 -42.19 20.32 -11.47
N LYS A 22 -43.01 19.63 -12.27
CA LYS A 22 -42.64 18.39 -12.98
C LYS A 22 -41.62 18.65 -14.08
N GLU A 23 -41.80 19.69 -14.90
CA GLU A 23 -40.87 20.09 -15.95
C GLU A 23 -39.50 20.52 -15.38
N ARG A 24 -39.47 21.18 -14.21
CA ARG A 24 -38.22 21.46 -13.46
C ARG A 24 -37.57 20.24 -12.80
N ARG A 25 -38.31 19.17 -12.55
CA ARG A 25 -37.76 17.89 -12.09
C ARG A 25 -37.21 17.07 -13.26
N GLU A 26 -37.83 17.16 -14.44
CA GLU A 26 -37.37 16.51 -15.67
C GLU A 26 -36.15 17.21 -16.27
N SER A 27 -36.04 18.54 -16.19
CA SER A 27 -34.80 19.28 -16.53
C SER A 27 -33.65 19.08 -15.53
N ARG A 28 -33.95 18.50 -14.36
CA ARG A 28 -32.96 17.96 -13.40
C ARG A 28 -32.52 16.53 -13.75
N GLY A 29 -32.58 16.14 -15.02
CA GLY A 29 -31.83 15.02 -15.60
C GLY A 29 -30.29 15.15 -15.50
N GLY A 30 -29.77 15.98 -14.59
CA GLY A 30 -28.35 16.20 -14.32
C GLY A 30 -27.72 15.21 -13.33
N ARG A 31 -28.44 14.16 -12.90
CA ARG A 31 -27.83 13.10 -12.07
C ARG A 31 -26.73 12.37 -12.83
N ASN A 32 -26.88 12.20 -14.15
CA ASN A 32 -25.85 11.60 -14.99
C ASN A 32 -24.73 12.61 -15.30
N ALA A 33 -25.06 13.88 -15.54
CA ALA A 33 -24.06 14.92 -15.82
C ALA A 33 -23.07 15.20 -14.66
N PHE A 34 -23.48 15.02 -13.40
CA PHE A 34 -22.57 15.13 -12.25
C PHE A 34 -21.59 13.95 -12.17
N LEU A 35 -22.06 12.75 -12.48
CA LEU A 35 -21.23 11.54 -12.53
C LEU A 35 -20.31 11.55 -13.77
N ASP A 36 -20.79 12.04 -14.91
CA ASP A 36 -20.00 12.27 -16.13
C ASP A 36 -18.92 13.35 -15.92
N ASN A 37 -19.19 14.34 -15.06
CA ASN A 37 -18.22 15.39 -14.70
C ASN A 37 -17.11 14.87 -13.76
N LEU A 38 -17.41 13.88 -12.91
CA LEU A 38 -16.43 13.19 -12.06
C LEU A 38 -15.55 12.20 -12.86
N ASN A 39 -16.05 11.70 -14.00
CA ASN A 39 -15.31 10.82 -14.91
C ASN A 39 -14.87 11.53 -16.21
N ASP A 40 -14.72 12.85 -16.14
CA ASP A 40 -14.21 13.62 -17.27
C ASP A 40 -12.71 13.38 -17.42
N ARG A 41 -12.37 12.58 -18.43
CA ARG A 41 -11.00 12.20 -18.79
C ARG A 41 -10.08 13.41 -18.88
N GLU A 42 -10.54 14.54 -19.43
CA GLU A 42 -9.71 15.75 -19.55
C GLU A 42 -9.40 16.37 -18.20
N LYS A 43 -10.39 16.40 -17.28
CA LYS A 43 -10.16 16.87 -15.91
C LYS A 43 -9.20 15.97 -15.15
N GLN A 44 -9.30 14.65 -15.32
CA GLN A 44 -8.38 13.69 -14.69
C GLN A 44 -6.95 13.89 -15.19
N ILE A 45 -6.75 14.01 -16.51
CA ILE A 45 -5.43 14.29 -17.08
C ILE A 45 -4.87 15.59 -16.52
N LYS A 46 -5.68 16.65 -16.50
CA LYS A 46 -5.23 17.94 -15.95
C LYS A 46 -4.87 17.86 -14.47
N ALA A 47 -5.65 17.13 -13.68
CA ALA A 47 -5.38 16.93 -12.26
C ALA A 47 -4.09 16.13 -12.02
N ILE A 48 -3.83 15.10 -12.83
CA ILE A 48 -2.57 14.33 -12.82
C ILE A 48 -1.39 15.25 -13.18
N GLU A 49 -1.48 16.01 -14.28
CA GLU A 49 -0.40 16.93 -14.66
C GLU A 49 -0.14 18.02 -13.61
N GLU A 50 -1.20 18.52 -12.97
CA GLU A 50 -1.10 19.50 -11.90
C GLU A 50 -0.44 18.92 -10.65
N SER A 51 -0.70 17.66 -10.30
CA SER A 51 -0.05 16.99 -9.16
C SER A 51 1.46 16.85 -9.39
N PHE A 52 1.89 16.42 -10.58
CA PHE A 52 3.32 16.35 -10.93
C PHE A 52 3.97 17.74 -10.98
N ARG A 53 3.25 18.78 -11.41
CA ARG A 53 3.76 20.15 -11.39
C ARG A 53 3.90 20.68 -9.97
N ALA A 54 2.93 20.41 -9.10
CA ALA A 54 2.96 20.80 -7.69
C ALA A 54 4.08 20.08 -6.92
N ALA A 55 4.32 18.79 -7.20
CA ALA A 55 5.37 18.00 -6.58
C ALA A 55 6.80 18.52 -6.86
N LYS A 56 7.01 19.27 -7.95
CA LYS A 56 8.29 19.93 -8.26
C LYS A 56 8.53 21.21 -7.45
N SER A 57 7.51 21.74 -6.79
CA SER A 57 7.65 22.91 -5.93
C SER A 57 8.22 22.53 -4.57
N ARG A 58 8.80 23.50 -3.85
CA ARG A 58 9.33 23.25 -2.50
C ARG A 58 8.18 22.89 -1.55
N PRO A 59 8.27 21.78 -0.79
CA PRO A 59 7.27 21.43 0.19
C PRO A 59 7.10 22.54 1.24
N VAL A 60 5.85 22.87 1.54
CA VAL A 60 5.49 23.82 2.61
C VAL A 60 4.78 23.04 3.70
N HIS A 61 5.24 23.18 4.94
CA HIS A 61 4.60 22.52 6.07
C HIS A 61 3.15 23.02 6.23
N GLN A 62 2.19 22.09 6.31
CA GLN A 62 0.75 22.37 6.25
C GLN A 62 0.27 23.37 7.32
N THR A 63 0.71 23.21 8.58
CA THR A 63 0.31 24.11 9.69
C THR A 63 1.33 25.21 9.99
N LYS A 64 2.64 24.95 9.89
CA LYS A 64 3.72 25.90 10.20
C LYS A 64 4.37 26.43 8.93
N ARG A 65 3.77 27.43 8.29
CA ARG A 65 4.25 27.99 7.00
C ARG A 65 5.69 28.53 7.01
N GLY A 66 6.25 28.86 8.17
CA GLY A 66 7.65 29.30 8.30
C GLY A 66 8.68 28.15 8.35
N MET A 67 8.22 26.90 8.44
CA MET A 67 9.10 25.73 8.50
C MET A 67 9.53 25.33 7.09
N GLN A 68 10.83 25.12 6.90
CA GLN A 68 11.42 24.71 5.63
C GLN A 68 11.90 23.26 5.73
N ALA A 69 11.71 22.50 4.65
CA ALA A 69 12.30 21.17 4.54
C ALA A 69 13.83 21.30 4.42
N GLU A 70 14.57 20.56 5.25
CA GLU A 70 16.03 20.49 5.17
C GLU A 70 16.48 19.72 3.92
N TRP A 71 15.78 18.63 3.62
CA TRP A 71 16.06 17.79 2.46
C TRP A 71 14.77 17.23 1.86
N VAL A 72 14.77 17.07 0.54
CA VAL A 72 13.63 16.58 -0.26
C VAL A 72 14.12 15.46 -1.14
N MET A 73 13.50 14.29 -1.02
CA MET A 73 13.81 13.10 -1.80
C MET A 73 12.63 12.79 -2.72
N PRO A 74 12.83 12.76 -4.05
CA PRO A 74 11.78 12.33 -4.97
C PRO A 74 11.53 10.83 -4.81
N LEU A 75 10.26 10.42 -4.89
CA LEU A 75 9.83 9.03 -4.90
C LEU A 75 9.59 8.59 -6.35
N LEU A 76 10.41 7.66 -6.85
CA LEU A 76 10.38 7.22 -8.24
C LEU A 76 10.11 5.70 -8.34
N PRO A 77 9.53 5.19 -9.44
CA PRO A 77 9.43 3.75 -9.64
C PRO A 77 10.82 3.10 -9.74
N ASP A 78 10.98 1.92 -9.16
CA ASP A 78 12.19 1.11 -9.34
C ASP A 78 12.10 0.25 -10.61
N PHE A 79 12.50 0.82 -11.75
CA PHE A 79 12.44 0.11 -13.03
C PHE A 79 13.41 -1.06 -13.13
N ASP A 80 14.53 -1.01 -12.39
CA ASP A 80 15.56 -2.04 -12.42
C ASP A 80 15.06 -3.35 -11.79
N ARG A 81 14.12 -3.25 -10.85
CA ARG A 81 13.60 -4.38 -10.06
C ARG A 81 12.16 -4.76 -10.41
N TYR A 82 11.58 -4.14 -11.44
CA TYR A 82 10.16 -4.30 -11.77
C TYR A 82 9.78 -5.74 -12.14
N GLU A 83 10.73 -6.51 -12.65
CA GLU A 83 10.56 -7.93 -13.02
C GLU A 83 10.86 -8.89 -11.86
N GLU A 84 11.40 -8.41 -10.74
CA GLU A 84 11.72 -9.25 -9.60
C GLU A 84 10.43 -9.67 -8.86
N PRO A 85 10.22 -10.96 -8.60
CA PRO A 85 9.09 -11.41 -7.81
C PRO A 85 9.34 -11.10 -6.33
N PHE A 86 8.43 -10.36 -5.71
CA PHE A 86 8.44 -10.12 -4.27
C PHE A 86 7.27 -10.83 -3.61
N VAL A 87 7.56 -11.39 -2.43
CA VAL A 87 6.54 -11.95 -1.55
C VAL A 87 6.66 -11.24 -0.22
N MET A 88 5.58 -10.58 0.20
CA MET A 88 5.46 -10.07 1.55
C MET A 88 4.87 -11.16 2.43
N VAL A 89 5.62 -11.56 3.47
CA VAL A 89 5.18 -12.52 4.49
C VAL A 89 4.95 -11.77 5.80
N ASN A 90 3.75 -11.91 6.35
CA ASN A 90 3.41 -11.41 7.67
C ASN A 90 3.37 -12.58 8.65
N PHE A 91 3.99 -12.42 9.82
CA PHE A 91 3.99 -13.41 10.89
C PHE A 91 3.02 -13.02 12.00
N ASP A 92 2.39 -14.02 12.61
CA ASP A 92 1.54 -13.88 13.79
C ASP A 92 2.32 -13.47 15.06
N GLY A 93 3.59 -13.88 15.14
CA GLY A 93 4.52 -13.55 16.20
C GLY A 93 5.98 -13.70 15.76
N ASP A 94 6.90 -13.47 16.71
CA ASP A 94 8.34 -13.63 16.48
C ASP A 94 8.65 -15.11 16.10
N PRO A 95 9.15 -15.38 14.89
CA PRO A 95 9.34 -16.74 14.38
C PRO A 95 10.43 -17.52 15.13
N THR A 96 11.31 -16.83 15.88
CA THR A 96 12.40 -17.46 16.64
C THR A 96 12.09 -17.61 18.14
N ALA A 97 10.94 -17.08 18.61
CA ALA A 97 10.60 -16.98 20.04
C ALA A 97 10.60 -18.33 20.78
N ASP A 98 10.10 -19.39 20.15
CA ASP A 98 9.96 -20.71 20.78
C ASP A 98 11.24 -21.56 20.68
N SER A 99 12.23 -21.12 19.90
CA SER A 99 13.46 -21.88 19.72
C SER A 99 14.43 -21.63 20.86
N GLU A 100 14.78 -22.70 21.60
CA GLU A 100 15.75 -22.64 22.70
C GLU A 100 17.13 -22.12 22.29
N GLN A 101 17.47 -22.26 21.02
CA GLN A 101 18.75 -21.79 20.46
C GLN A 101 18.77 -20.28 20.25
N TYR A 102 17.61 -19.66 20.01
CA TYR A 102 17.50 -18.24 19.63
C TYR A 102 16.94 -17.37 20.75
N ASN A 103 16.07 -17.91 21.60
CA ASN A 103 15.45 -17.16 22.69
C ASN A 103 16.43 -16.73 23.80
N LYS A 104 17.60 -17.36 23.88
CA LYS A 104 18.70 -17.03 24.81
C LYS A 104 19.75 -16.08 24.20
N LEU A 105 19.63 -15.74 22.92
CA LEU A 105 20.59 -14.87 22.26
C LEU A 105 20.35 -13.42 22.61
N GLU A 106 21.43 -12.65 22.63
CA GLU A 106 21.37 -11.20 22.66
C GLU A 106 20.65 -10.68 21.40
N ARG A 107 19.80 -9.66 21.56
CA ARG A 107 19.01 -9.06 20.48
C ARG A 107 19.80 -8.81 19.18
N PRO A 108 20.97 -8.13 19.18
CA PRO A 108 21.69 -7.87 17.94
C PRO A 108 22.12 -9.13 17.18
N VAL A 109 22.49 -10.20 17.90
CA VAL A 109 22.89 -11.47 17.28
C VAL A 109 21.67 -12.17 16.69
N ARG A 110 20.55 -12.13 17.42
CA ARG A 110 19.28 -12.69 16.96
C ARG A 110 18.75 -11.97 15.72
N ASP A 111 18.79 -10.65 15.73
CA ASP A 111 18.37 -9.81 14.60
C ASP A 111 19.22 -10.11 13.35
N GLU A 112 20.53 -10.37 13.52
CA GLU A 112 21.41 -10.75 12.42
C GLU A 112 21.08 -12.16 11.89
N CYS A 113 20.81 -13.13 12.75
CA CYS A 113 20.31 -14.45 12.33
C CYS A 113 19.00 -14.35 11.56
N GLU A 114 18.04 -13.57 12.06
CA GLU A 114 16.74 -13.36 11.42
C GLU A 114 16.88 -12.64 10.06
N SER A 115 17.84 -11.72 9.94
CA SER A 115 18.13 -11.02 8.67
C SER A 115 18.65 -11.94 7.56
N ARG A 116 19.20 -13.10 7.93
CA ARG A 116 19.73 -14.13 7.02
C ARG A 116 18.83 -15.36 6.96
N ALA A 117 17.60 -15.28 7.48
CA ALA A 117 16.66 -16.39 7.45
C ALA A 117 16.17 -16.66 6.02
N VAL A 118 15.91 -17.94 5.74
CA VAL A 118 15.40 -18.42 4.45
C VAL A 118 14.04 -19.05 4.66
N MET A 119 13.13 -18.79 3.72
CA MET A 119 11.83 -19.44 3.68
C MET A 119 11.75 -20.35 2.45
N LYS A 120 11.33 -21.59 2.67
CA LYS A 120 11.16 -22.56 1.58
C LYS A 120 9.76 -23.14 1.60
N SER A 121 9.09 -23.09 0.45
CA SER A 121 7.78 -23.70 0.28
C SER A 121 7.90 -25.19 0.01
N PHE A 122 7.00 -25.96 0.61
CA PHE A 122 6.86 -27.39 0.41
C PHE A 122 5.43 -27.70 0.00
N SER A 123 5.27 -28.75 -0.81
CA SER A 123 3.98 -29.31 -1.19
C SER A 123 4.08 -30.82 -1.02
N VAL A 124 3.36 -31.34 -0.04
CA VAL A 124 3.37 -32.77 0.29
C VAL A 124 2.02 -33.35 -0.11
N SER A 125 2.04 -34.39 -0.94
CA SER A 125 0.86 -35.18 -1.23
C SER A 125 0.57 -36.07 -0.03
N GLY A 126 -0.54 -35.79 0.67
CA GLY A 126 -1.01 -36.64 1.76
C GLY A 126 -1.53 -38.00 1.27
N SER A 127 -2.15 -38.76 2.16
CA SER A 127 -2.82 -40.02 1.80
C SER A 127 -3.96 -39.85 0.79
N ASP A 128 -4.53 -38.65 0.73
CA ASP A 128 -5.53 -38.24 -0.24
C ASP A 128 -4.87 -37.40 -1.35
N PRO A 129 -4.73 -37.92 -2.59
CA PRO A 129 -4.10 -37.18 -3.69
C PRO A 129 -4.87 -35.92 -4.10
N SER A 130 -6.11 -35.72 -3.61
CA SER A 130 -6.87 -34.48 -3.81
C SER A 130 -6.56 -33.39 -2.79
N LYS A 131 -5.84 -33.71 -1.71
CA LYS A 131 -5.44 -32.76 -0.66
C LYS A 131 -3.91 -32.69 -0.59
N GLN A 132 -3.36 -31.73 -1.32
CA GLN A 132 -1.95 -31.36 -1.16
C GLN A 132 -1.83 -30.42 0.04
N GLU A 133 -1.03 -30.80 1.02
CA GLU A 133 -0.66 -29.92 2.13
C GLU A 133 0.48 -29.02 1.68
N LYS A 134 0.29 -27.71 1.83
CA LYS A 134 1.26 -26.69 1.48
C LYS A 134 1.66 -25.95 2.74
N PHE A 135 2.97 -25.91 2.97
CA PHE A 135 3.52 -25.15 4.09
C PHE A 135 4.80 -24.45 3.68
N LEU A 136 5.16 -23.43 4.44
CA LEU A 136 6.37 -22.64 4.33
C LEU A 136 7.23 -22.97 5.55
N ALA A 137 8.44 -23.47 5.33
CA ALA A 137 9.41 -23.66 6.40
C ALA A 137 10.24 -22.39 6.57
N TYR A 138 10.23 -21.83 7.77
CA TYR A 138 11.12 -20.76 8.19
C TYR A 138 12.38 -21.37 8.81
N MET A 139 13.53 -21.03 8.24
CA MET A 139 14.83 -21.55 8.64
C MET A 139 15.78 -20.39 8.89
N ALA A 140 16.59 -20.46 9.95
CA ALA A 140 17.59 -19.43 10.25
C ALA A 140 18.97 -20.08 10.46
N PRO A 141 20.06 -19.38 10.15
CA PRO A 141 21.40 -19.87 10.41
C PRO A 141 21.69 -19.85 11.92
N ALA A 142 22.59 -20.72 12.36
CA ALA A 142 23.09 -20.64 13.73
C ALA A 142 24.01 -19.42 13.91
N PRO A 143 24.17 -18.87 15.13
CA PRO A 143 24.98 -17.67 15.35
C PRO A 143 26.44 -17.77 14.88
N HIS A 144 27.02 -18.97 14.93
CA HIS A 144 28.40 -19.19 14.49
C HIS A 144 28.53 -19.23 12.96
N GLU A 145 27.43 -19.36 12.22
CA GLU A 145 27.42 -19.32 10.76
C GLU A 145 27.34 -17.88 10.20
N LEU A 146 27.10 -16.88 11.06
CA LEU A 146 27.02 -15.47 10.65
C LEU A 146 28.35 -14.93 10.10
N THR A 147 29.48 -15.57 10.43
CA THR A 147 30.79 -15.17 9.89
C THR A 147 31.06 -15.72 8.50
N ARG A 148 30.22 -16.63 7.98
CA ARG A 148 30.37 -17.19 6.64
C ARG A 148 29.84 -16.24 5.58
N ASP A 149 30.41 -16.36 4.40
CA ASP A 149 29.99 -15.61 3.23
C ASP A 149 28.78 -16.31 2.60
N LEU A 150 27.70 -15.55 2.37
CA LEU A 150 26.49 -16.07 1.72
C LEU A 150 26.67 -16.22 0.20
N ASP A 151 27.64 -15.51 -0.37
CA ASP A 151 27.89 -15.47 -1.81
C ASP A 151 28.98 -16.48 -2.27
N ASP A 152 29.62 -17.19 -1.34
CA ASP A 152 30.59 -18.24 -1.67
C ASP A 152 29.88 -19.57 -1.96
N GLU A 153 29.84 -19.95 -3.24
CA GLU A 153 29.24 -21.20 -3.72
C GLU A 153 29.85 -22.48 -3.11
N ASN A 154 31.04 -22.40 -2.50
CA ASN A 154 31.70 -23.54 -1.86
C ASN A 154 31.45 -23.64 -0.36
N ASP A 155 30.80 -22.63 0.25
CA ASP A 155 30.65 -22.56 1.69
C ASP A 155 29.26 -23.07 2.12
N ASP A 156 29.24 -24.24 2.77
CA ASP A 156 28.00 -24.83 3.26
C ASP A 156 27.57 -24.19 4.59
N ILE A 157 26.52 -23.38 4.56
CA ILE A 157 25.91 -22.76 5.75
C ILE A 157 24.83 -23.67 6.34
N GLN A 158 24.95 -23.98 7.63
CA GLN A 158 23.95 -24.77 8.32
C GLN A 158 22.75 -23.93 8.76
N TYR A 159 21.55 -24.36 8.32
CA TYR A 159 20.28 -23.79 8.73
C TYR A 159 19.52 -24.71 9.68
N SER A 160 18.89 -24.13 10.69
CA SER A 160 17.97 -24.82 11.59
C SER A 160 16.54 -24.59 11.17
N TRP A 161 15.74 -25.66 11.12
CA TRP A 161 14.31 -25.62 10.85
C TRP A 161 13.57 -25.16 12.10
N LEU A 162 12.98 -23.95 12.08
CA LEU A 162 12.43 -23.33 13.28
C LEU A 162 10.92 -23.42 13.36
N ARG A 163 10.25 -23.13 12.25
CA ARG A 163 8.78 -23.05 12.24
C ARG A 163 8.22 -23.39 10.87
N GLU A 164 7.04 -23.96 10.88
CA GLU A 164 6.25 -24.25 9.70
C GLU A 164 4.98 -23.43 9.74
N TYR A 165 4.64 -22.85 8.61
CA TYR A 165 3.40 -22.13 8.46
C TYR A 165 2.59 -22.68 7.30
N HIS A 166 1.30 -22.86 7.54
CA HIS A 166 0.38 -23.17 6.46
C HIS A 166 0.05 -21.88 5.71
N TRP A 167 0.03 -21.95 4.38
CA TRP A 167 -0.25 -20.78 3.56
C TRP A 167 -1.30 -21.12 2.50
N GLU A 168 -2.11 -20.14 2.19
CA GLU A 168 -3.09 -20.18 1.11
C GLU A 168 -2.87 -18.95 0.24
N VAL A 169 -2.81 -19.14 -1.10
CA VAL A 169 -2.78 -18.00 -2.02
C VAL A 169 -4.14 -17.32 -1.93
N ARG A 170 -4.20 -16.16 -1.29
CA ARG A 170 -5.30 -15.24 -1.54
C ARG A 170 -4.96 -14.53 -2.84
N GLY A 171 -5.79 -14.73 -3.85
CA GLY A 171 -5.74 -13.90 -5.05
C GLY A 171 -6.26 -12.53 -4.67
N ASP A 172 -5.37 -11.66 -4.16
CA ASP A 172 -5.67 -10.24 -4.20
C ASP A 172 -5.84 -9.84 -5.67
N ASP A 173 -6.78 -8.94 -5.93
CA ASP A 173 -7.08 -8.51 -7.29
C ASP A 173 -5.81 -7.92 -7.90
N LYS A 174 -5.23 -8.61 -8.89
CA LYS A 174 -4.01 -8.16 -9.60
C LYS A 174 -4.17 -6.75 -10.18
N ASP A 175 -5.41 -6.31 -10.35
CA ASP A 175 -5.81 -5.03 -10.90
C ASP A 175 -5.92 -3.91 -9.83
N ASP A 176 -5.80 -4.21 -8.53
CA ASP A 176 -5.81 -3.22 -7.43
C ASP A 176 -4.55 -3.31 -6.56
N PRO A 177 -3.41 -2.77 -7.02
CA PRO A 177 -2.17 -2.78 -6.26
C PRO A 177 -2.25 -1.88 -5.04
N THR A 178 -2.56 -2.45 -3.88
CA THR A 178 -2.63 -1.73 -2.60
C THR A 178 -1.33 -1.77 -1.80
N THR A 179 -0.37 -2.61 -2.20
CA THR A 179 0.88 -2.83 -1.46
C THR A 179 2.10 -2.39 -2.26
N TYR A 180 2.96 -1.59 -1.62
CA TYR A 180 4.17 -1.03 -2.21
C TYR A 180 5.38 -1.31 -1.32
N LEU A 181 6.47 -1.78 -1.91
CA LEU A 181 7.79 -1.78 -1.28
C LEU A 181 8.45 -0.43 -1.55
N VAL A 182 8.88 0.26 -0.50
CA VAL A 182 9.60 1.55 -0.62
C VAL A 182 11.01 1.39 -0.07
N THR A 183 12.01 1.70 -0.89
CA THR A 183 13.43 1.67 -0.52
C THR A 183 13.98 3.09 -0.46
N PHE A 184 14.92 3.31 0.46
CA PHE A 184 15.58 4.61 0.65
C PHE A 184 17.08 4.43 0.50
N ASP A 185 17.66 5.00 -0.55
CA ASP A 185 19.11 5.01 -0.75
C ASP A 185 19.65 6.45 -0.77
N LYS A 186 20.83 6.67 -0.18
CA LYS A 186 21.44 8.01 -0.09
C LYS A 186 21.91 8.55 -1.44
N LYS A 187 22.28 7.69 -2.38
CA LYS A 187 22.75 8.03 -3.73
C LYS A 187 21.61 8.02 -4.74
N ASP A 188 20.77 6.99 -4.71
CA ASP A 188 19.77 6.71 -5.75
C ASP A 188 18.37 7.25 -5.44
N GLY A 189 18.15 7.78 -4.24
CA GLY A 189 16.88 8.40 -3.84
C GLY A 189 15.88 7.40 -3.26
N ALA A 190 14.61 7.84 -3.15
CA ALA A 190 13.53 6.96 -2.72
C ALA A 190 12.95 6.28 -3.96
N LYS A 191 12.83 4.96 -3.90
CA LYS A 191 12.20 4.20 -4.97
C LYS A 191 11.00 3.39 -4.44
N TYR A 192 10.02 3.15 -5.29
CA TYR A 192 8.89 2.27 -4.98
C TYR A 192 8.74 1.17 -6.02
N LEU A 193 8.26 0.03 -5.54
CA LEU A 193 7.87 -1.10 -6.37
C LEU A 193 6.48 -1.60 -5.93
N VAL A 194 5.65 -1.92 -6.91
CA VAL A 194 4.32 -2.49 -6.69
C VAL A 194 4.48 -3.97 -6.38
N ILE A 195 3.92 -4.44 -5.26
CA ILE A 195 3.88 -5.87 -4.95
C ILE A 195 2.55 -6.43 -5.44
N SER A 196 2.62 -7.21 -6.51
CA SER A 196 1.45 -7.80 -7.18
C SER A 196 0.88 -9.03 -6.48
N ASP A 197 1.66 -9.71 -5.64
CA ASP A 197 1.23 -10.93 -4.94
C ASP A 197 1.61 -10.87 -3.45
N VAL A 198 0.62 -10.68 -2.57
CA VAL A 198 0.81 -10.73 -1.11
C VAL A 198 0.46 -12.13 -0.61
N HIS A 199 1.43 -12.82 -0.03
CA HIS A 199 1.18 -14.13 0.59
C HIS A 199 1.02 -13.94 2.09
N SER A 200 -0.23 -13.91 2.54
CA SER A 200 -0.52 -13.94 3.97
C SER A 200 -0.29 -15.35 4.50
N VAL A 201 0.62 -15.45 5.44
CA VAL A 201 0.89 -16.65 6.22
C VAL A 201 0.14 -16.49 7.54
N LEU A 202 -0.70 -17.47 7.92
CA LEU A 202 -1.58 -17.42 9.10
C LEU A 202 -1.15 -18.40 10.19
#